data_AF-A0A183V2B0-F1
#
_entry.id   AF-A0A183V2B0-F1
#
_cell.length_a   1.000
_cell.length_b   1.000
_cell.length_c   1.000
_cell.angle_alpha   90.00
_cell.angle_beta   90.00
_cell.angle_gamma   90.00
#
_symmetry.space_group_name_H-M   'P 1'
#
loop_
_entity.id
_entity.type
_entity.pdbx_description
1 polymer ?
#
loop_
_entity_poly.entity_id
_entity_poly.type
_entity_poly.pdbx_seq_one_letter_code
_entity_poly.pdbx_strand_id
1 'polypeptide(L)'
;MERSPTEAPTWSRLAQGRSIAAQMANAIAMNYGSSKKFPRFGRGPNMRASEEVLACFYDLADFDENKRFNATIKILDACKSNGKYCMERLIGGLASSRAAARLGYTTAFTHALRAFSNDWPAEALFELADSKLDSTKAEGSAGVLGRHLLYTAMINSRCYAEVADELVERELAILDKHHYFAMAITQSVAELAKQLDKATFKTSVWTKIKSRVCKTFDSIAPEWLYFVLLIRDMFKETRKRDLSFFSDDGKLSIEETDYENVVNVLKGIPGDQGRVRESETGNCYPMAVALGASTSSPYEKQRVAGGQGERPESFNLLYLLSS
;
A
#
# COMPACT_ATOMS: atom_id res chain seq x y z
N MET A 1 -9.86 30.16 38.09
CA MET A 1 -9.48 28.79 37.66
C MET A 1 -9.31 28.83 36.16
N GLU A 2 -8.10 29.15 35.72
CA GLU A 2 -7.71 29.20 34.31
C GLU A 2 -7.52 27.77 33.79
N ARG A 3 -8.09 27.47 32.62
CA ARG A 3 -7.93 26.18 31.94
C ARG A 3 -6.60 26.17 31.19
N SER A 4 -5.82 25.09 31.35
CA SER A 4 -4.57 24.86 30.63
C SER A 4 -4.79 24.68 29.12
N PRO A 5 -3.86 25.14 28.27
CA PRO A 5 -3.94 24.92 26.82
C PRO A 5 -3.59 23.46 26.49
N THR A 6 -4.46 22.78 25.75
CA THR A 6 -4.19 21.50 25.09
C THR A 6 -3.02 21.63 24.12
N GLU A 7 -1.95 20.87 24.35
CA GLU A 7 -0.75 20.82 23.50
C GLU A 7 -1.11 20.28 22.11
N ALA A 8 -0.79 21.06 21.07
CA ALA A 8 -0.82 20.60 19.68
C ALA A 8 0.39 19.68 19.41
N PRO A 9 0.32 18.74 18.45
CA PRO A 9 1.40 17.80 18.17
C PRO A 9 2.67 18.55 17.76
N THR A 10 3.72 18.41 18.55
CA THR A 10 4.99 19.11 18.34
C THR A 10 5.69 18.65 17.06
N TRP A 11 5.99 19.61 16.17
CA TRP A 11 6.77 19.48 14.93
C TRP A 11 8.07 18.66 15.03
N SER A 12 8.62 18.51 16.24
CA SER A 12 9.81 17.70 16.54
C SER A 12 9.65 16.21 16.24
N ARG A 13 8.47 15.61 16.43
CA ARG A 13 8.23 14.18 16.13
C ARG A 13 8.25 13.88 14.63
N LEU A 14 7.69 14.77 13.82
CA LEU A 14 7.73 14.67 12.35
C LEU A 14 9.16 14.87 11.80
N ALA A 15 9.96 15.73 12.44
CA ALA A 15 11.36 15.92 12.09
C ALA A 15 12.23 14.69 12.42
N GLN A 16 11.95 14.00 13.54
CA GLN A 16 12.63 12.75 13.91
C GLN A 16 12.32 11.60 12.94
N GLY A 17 11.06 11.41 12.53
CA GLY A 17 10.69 10.37 11.55
C GLY A 17 11.36 10.58 10.17
N ARG A 18 11.48 11.84 9.72
CA ARG A 18 12.24 12.19 8.49
C ARG A 18 13.73 11.89 8.61
N SER A 19 14.31 12.01 9.80
CA SER A 19 15.72 11.67 10.05
C SER A 19 15.96 10.17 9.95
N ILE A 20 15.04 9.34 10.47
CA ILE A 20 15.17 7.88 10.45
C ILE A 20 15.03 7.31 9.04
N ALA A 21 14.05 7.76 8.25
CA ALA A 21 13.90 7.35 6.85
C ALA A 21 15.13 7.71 6.00
N ALA A 22 15.72 8.90 6.21
CA ALA A 22 16.95 9.31 5.55
C ALA A 22 18.17 8.47 5.98
N GLN A 23 18.27 8.14 7.27
CA GLN A 23 19.30 7.23 7.79
C GLN A 23 19.15 5.83 7.19
N MET A 24 17.92 5.34 7.01
CA MET A 24 17.62 4.07 6.36
C MET A 24 18.09 4.05 4.91
N ALA A 25 17.71 5.06 4.12
CA ALA A 25 18.10 5.17 2.74
C ALA A 25 19.63 5.23 2.59
N ASN A 26 20.32 5.97 3.46
CA ASN A 26 21.78 6.05 3.47
C ASN A 26 22.45 4.73 3.87
N ALA A 27 21.97 4.06 4.93
CA ALA A 27 22.52 2.77 5.36
C ALA A 27 22.33 1.68 4.30
N ILE A 28 21.21 1.69 3.60
CA ILE A 28 20.94 0.77 2.48
C ILE A 28 21.81 1.10 1.28
N ALA A 29 21.90 2.38 0.90
CA ALA A 29 22.74 2.81 -0.23
C ALA A 29 24.22 2.47 0.00
N MET A 30 24.75 2.73 1.20
CA MET A 30 26.16 2.49 1.51
C MET A 30 26.53 1.01 1.61
N ASN A 31 25.63 0.16 2.12
CA ASN A 31 25.94 -1.26 2.34
C ASN A 31 25.56 -2.18 1.17
N TYR A 32 24.69 -1.73 0.25
CA TYR A 32 24.07 -2.61 -0.76
C TYR A 32 24.11 -2.06 -2.19
N GLY A 33 24.68 -0.88 -2.44
CA GLY A 33 24.74 -0.24 -3.77
C GLY A 33 25.71 -0.85 -4.80
N SER A 34 26.39 -1.95 -4.50
CA SER A 34 27.33 -2.60 -5.44
C SER A 34 27.03 -4.09 -5.60
N SER A 35 26.38 -4.41 -6.71
CA SER A 35 25.94 -5.76 -7.10
C SER A 35 27.13 -6.70 -7.28
N LYS A 36 27.31 -7.63 -6.34
CA LYS A 36 28.04 -8.88 -6.59
C LYS A 36 27.00 -9.92 -7.02
N LYS A 37 27.20 -10.53 -8.20
CA LYS A 37 26.37 -11.64 -8.67
C LYS A 37 26.36 -12.74 -7.62
N PHE A 38 25.20 -13.02 -7.04
CA PHE A 38 25.01 -14.11 -6.10
C PHE A 38 24.93 -15.46 -6.85
N PRO A 39 25.28 -16.57 -6.20
CA PRO A 39 25.12 -17.89 -6.80
C PRO A 39 23.65 -18.12 -7.15
N ARG A 40 23.37 -18.51 -8.40
CA ARG A 40 22.04 -18.97 -8.81
C ARG A 40 21.57 -20.05 -7.85
N PHE A 41 20.30 -19.94 -7.44
CA PHE A 41 19.59 -20.82 -6.52
C PHE A 41 19.99 -22.31 -6.63
N GLY A 42 20.98 -22.69 -5.84
CA GLY A 42 21.24 -24.07 -5.48
C GLY A 42 20.43 -24.41 -4.24
N ARG A 43 19.93 -25.66 -4.17
CA ARG A 43 19.39 -26.24 -2.93
C ARG A 43 20.50 -26.28 -1.87
N GLY A 44 20.70 -25.16 -1.19
CA GLY A 44 21.48 -25.13 0.04
C GLY A 44 20.76 -25.93 1.13
N PRO A 45 21.49 -26.53 2.08
CA PRO A 45 20.87 -27.21 3.22
C PRO A 45 19.92 -26.24 3.94
N ASN A 46 18.78 -26.75 4.42
CA ASN A 46 17.83 -26.03 5.26
C ASN A 46 18.56 -25.57 6.54
N MET A 47 19.27 -24.44 6.48
CA MET A 47 19.85 -23.81 7.65
C MET A 47 18.70 -23.21 8.44
N ARG A 48 18.43 -23.80 9.60
CA ARG A 48 17.54 -23.23 10.61
C ARG A 48 18.04 -21.82 10.90
N ALA A 49 17.22 -20.82 10.63
CA ALA A 49 17.57 -19.43 10.95
C ALA A 49 17.93 -19.33 12.44
N SER A 50 18.93 -18.51 12.77
CA SER A 50 19.28 -18.28 14.17
C SER A 50 18.07 -17.72 14.93
N GLU A 51 17.97 -18.03 16.22
CA GLU A 51 16.88 -17.50 17.07
C GLU A 51 16.85 -15.97 17.06
N GLU A 52 18.01 -15.34 16.90
CA GLU A 52 18.16 -13.89 16.76
C GLU A 52 17.45 -13.33 15.51
N VAL A 53 17.61 -13.99 14.35
CA VAL A 53 16.93 -13.58 13.11
C VAL A 53 15.43 -13.79 13.23
N LEU A 54 15.01 -14.89 13.88
CA LEU A 54 13.59 -15.14 14.15
C LEU A 54 12.97 -14.08 15.05
N ALA A 55 13.67 -13.65 16.11
CA ALA A 55 13.22 -12.58 17.00
C ALA A 55 12.96 -11.28 16.23
N CYS A 56 13.84 -10.95 15.28
CA CYS A 56 13.69 -9.75 14.45
C CYS A 56 12.38 -9.75 13.65
N PHE A 57 11.90 -10.91 13.18
CA PHE A 57 10.60 -10.98 12.50
C PHE A 57 9.42 -10.63 13.42
N TYR A 58 9.49 -10.99 14.71
CA TYR A 58 8.47 -10.58 15.67
C TYR A 58 8.54 -9.08 15.98
N ASP A 59 9.75 -8.51 16.02
CA ASP A 59 9.98 -7.08 16.26
C ASP A 59 9.42 -6.21 15.12
N LEU A 60 9.26 -6.73 13.90
CA LEU A 60 8.55 -6.03 12.81
C LEU A 60 7.08 -5.71 13.18
N ALA A 61 6.48 -6.46 14.11
CA ALA A 61 5.12 -6.26 14.55
C ALA A 61 4.99 -5.38 15.81
N ASP A 62 6.10 -4.82 16.31
CA ASP A 62 6.11 -3.86 17.42
C ASP A 62 5.58 -2.50 16.96
N PHE A 63 5.00 -1.70 17.86
CA PHE A 63 4.54 -0.34 17.58
C PHE A 63 5.69 0.68 17.63
N ASP A 64 6.80 0.37 18.29
CA ASP A 64 8.02 1.17 18.30
C ASP A 64 8.72 1.15 16.93
N GLU A 65 8.81 2.32 16.31
CA GLU A 65 9.45 2.50 15.01
C GLU A 65 10.94 2.13 15.02
N ASN A 66 11.67 2.45 16.09
CA ASN A 66 13.10 2.14 16.19
C ASN A 66 13.34 0.63 16.28
N LYS A 67 12.48 -0.09 16.99
CA LYS A 67 12.54 -1.57 17.02
C LYS A 67 12.29 -2.15 15.63
N ARG A 68 11.23 -1.71 14.94
CA ARG A 68 10.95 -2.17 13.56
C ARG A 68 12.09 -1.84 12.60
N PHE A 69 12.69 -0.67 12.73
CA PHE A 69 13.81 -0.22 11.93
C PHE A 69 15.05 -1.11 12.14
N ASN A 70 15.46 -1.31 13.40
CA ASN A 70 16.59 -2.17 13.75
C ASN A 70 16.37 -3.62 13.32
N ALA A 71 15.14 -4.12 13.47
CA ALA A 71 14.75 -5.45 12.99
C ALA A 71 14.89 -5.55 11.47
N THR A 72 14.46 -4.53 10.72
CA THR A 72 14.59 -4.49 9.26
C THR A 72 16.05 -4.59 8.84
N ILE A 73 16.96 -3.82 9.44
CA ILE A 73 18.40 -3.88 9.12
C ILE A 73 18.96 -5.29 9.33
N LYS A 74 18.66 -5.90 10.48
CA LYS A 74 19.12 -7.26 10.80
C LYS A 74 18.55 -8.31 9.84
N ILE A 75 17.29 -8.17 9.44
CA ILE A 75 16.67 -9.06 8.43
C ILE A 75 17.34 -8.87 7.07
N LEU A 76 17.64 -7.65 6.64
CA LEU A 76 18.35 -7.40 5.39
C LEU A 76 19.77 -8.00 5.38
N ASP A 77 20.47 -7.97 6.52
CA ASP A 77 21.75 -8.66 6.64
C ASP A 77 21.58 -10.19 6.56
N ALA A 78 20.57 -10.73 7.24
CA ALA A 78 20.24 -12.15 7.18
C ALA A 78 19.84 -12.61 5.75
N CYS A 79 19.17 -11.77 4.97
CA CYS A 79 18.82 -12.04 3.56
C CYS A 79 20.05 -12.37 2.70
N LYS A 80 21.23 -11.82 3.00
CA LYS A 80 22.48 -12.12 2.26
C LYS A 80 22.86 -13.60 2.32
N SER A 81 22.54 -14.25 3.44
CA SER A 81 22.90 -15.65 3.71
C SER A 81 21.71 -16.60 3.56
N ASN A 82 20.49 -16.10 3.79
CA ASN A 82 19.28 -16.92 3.84
C ASN A 82 18.08 -16.22 3.17
N GLY A 83 18.29 -15.71 1.95
CA GLY A 83 17.32 -14.91 1.21
C GLY A 83 15.96 -15.60 1.05
N LYS A 84 15.94 -16.89 0.68
CA LYS A 84 14.68 -17.64 0.49
C LYS A 84 13.84 -17.68 1.76
N TYR A 85 14.46 -18.05 2.89
CA TYR A 85 13.75 -18.07 4.17
C TYR A 85 13.20 -16.70 4.54
N CYS A 86 14.02 -15.66 4.38
CA CYS A 86 13.61 -14.30 4.73
C CYS A 86 12.45 -13.82 3.86
N MET A 87 12.50 -14.06 2.56
CA MET A 87 11.44 -13.65 1.64
C MET A 87 10.14 -14.41 1.85
N GLU A 88 10.20 -15.73 2.08
CA GLU A 88 9.02 -16.51 2.44
C GLU A 88 8.36 -16.01 3.73
N ARG A 89 9.18 -15.64 4.75
CA ARG A 89 8.69 -15.08 6.01
C ARG A 89 8.11 -13.67 5.83
N LEU A 90 8.78 -12.82 5.05
CA LEU A 90 8.32 -11.46 4.77
C LEU A 90 6.97 -11.49 4.06
N ILE A 91 6.83 -12.29 3.01
CA ILE A 91 5.57 -12.44 2.26
C ILE A 91 4.48 -13.02 3.17
N GLY A 92 4.76 -14.06 3.95
CA GLY A 92 3.77 -14.64 4.87
C GLY A 92 3.22 -13.65 5.90
N GLY A 93 4.04 -12.69 6.36
CA GLY A 93 3.61 -11.66 7.31
C GLY A 93 2.71 -10.57 6.72
N LEU A 94 2.63 -10.43 5.40
CA LEU A 94 1.77 -9.45 4.74
C LEU A 94 0.27 -9.73 4.98
N ALA A 95 -0.10 -11.00 5.13
CA ALA A 95 -1.45 -11.43 5.47
C ALA A 95 -1.70 -11.51 7.00
N SER A 96 -0.84 -10.92 7.83
CA SER A 96 -1.04 -10.92 9.28
C SER A 96 -2.34 -10.21 9.68
N SER A 97 -3.03 -10.74 10.68
CA SER A 97 -4.20 -10.07 11.29
C SER A 97 -3.84 -8.76 12.00
N ARG A 98 -2.58 -8.60 12.42
CA ARG A 98 -2.09 -7.42 13.15
C ARG A 98 -1.67 -6.30 12.19
N ALA A 99 -2.28 -5.12 12.34
CA ALA A 99 -1.95 -3.95 11.51
C ALA A 99 -0.47 -3.53 11.63
N ALA A 100 0.08 -3.52 12.85
CA ALA A 100 1.50 -3.21 13.08
C ALA A 100 2.43 -4.21 12.36
N ALA A 101 2.07 -5.50 12.33
CA ALA A 101 2.81 -6.50 11.58
C ALA A 101 2.76 -6.21 10.09
N ARG A 102 1.56 -5.99 9.51
CA ARG A 102 1.45 -5.67 8.09
C ARG A 102 2.32 -4.46 7.71
N LEU A 103 2.30 -3.40 8.52
CA LEU A 103 3.17 -2.24 8.30
C LEU A 103 4.66 -2.63 8.29
N GLY A 104 5.17 -3.24 9.36
CA GLY A 104 6.60 -3.55 9.47
C GLY A 104 7.07 -4.58 8.44
N TYR A 105 6.25 -5.58 8.14
CA TYR A 105 6.56 -6.59 7.13
C TYR A 105 6.55 -6.00 5.71
N THR A 106 5.56 -5.17 5.35
CA THR A 106 5.54 -4.48 4.05
C THR A 106 6.76 -3.57 3.91
N THR A 107 7.09 -2.77 4.92
CA THR A 107 8.29 -1.91 4.90
C THR A 107 9.56 -2.74 4.72
N ALA A 108 9.80 -3.74 5.57
CA ALA A 108 10.99 -4.59 5.47
C ALA A 108 11.09 -5.30 4.12
N PHE A 109 9.95 -5.77 3.59
CA PHE A 109 9.88 -6.40 2.28
C PHE A 109 10.21 -5.44 1.13
N THR A 110 9.68 -4.22 1.14
CA THR A 110 10.04 -3.19 0.15
C THR A 110 11.55 -2.94 0.12
N HIS A 111 12.20 -2.87 1.29
CA HIS A 111 13.64 -2.68 1.36
C HIS A 111 14.43 -3.92 0.93
N ALA A 112 13.94 -5.13 1.23
CA ALA A 112 14.54 -6.37 0.76
C ALA A 112 14.48 -6.45 -0.77
N LEU A 113 13.33 -6.12 -1.36
CA LEU A 113 13.17 -6.04 -2.81
C LEU A 113 14.13 -5.02 -3.44
N ARG A 114 14.28 -3.85 -2.83
CA ARG A 114 15.22 -2.83 -3.33
C ARG A 114 16.68 -3.27 -3.27
N ALA A 115 17.06 -4.01 -2.23
CA ALA A 115 18.43 -4.47 -2.04
C ALA A 115 18.78 -5.72 -2.88
N PHE A 116 17.80 -6.58 -3.17
CA PHE A 116 18.01 -7.91 -3.73
C PHE A 116 17.14 -8.22 -4.96
N SER A 117 16.66 -7.21 -5.68
CA SER A 117 15.75 -7.40 -6.83
C SER A 117 16.30 -8.33 -7.91
N ASN A 118 17.62 -8.27 -8.16
CA ASN A 118 18.29 -9.16 -9.12
C ASN A 118 18.17 -10.64 -8.78
N ASP A 119 18.01 -10.97 -7.49
CA ASP A 119 17.85 -12.34 -7.02
C ASP A 119 16.36 -12.76 -6.99
N TRP A 120 15.43 -11.81 -7.08
CA TRP A 120 14.00 -12.03 -6.93
C TRP A 120 13.23 -11.53 -8.15
N PRO A 121 13.21 -12.30 -9.26
CA PRO A 121 12.41 -11.97 -10.41
C PRO A 121 10.91 -11.95 -10.06
N ALA A 122 10.14 -11.12 -10.76
CA ALA A 122 8.71 -10.94 -10.49
C ALA A 122 7.92 -12.27 -10.50
N GLU A 123 8.22 -13.16 -11.45
CA GLU A 123 7.59 -14.48 -11.56
C GLU A 123 7.72 -15.29 -10.26
N ALA A 124 8.93 -15.34 -9.68
CA ALA A 124 9.16 -16.05 -8.41
C ALA A 124 8.38 -15.42 -7.25
N LEU A 125 8.24 -14.09 -7.23
CA LEU A 125 7.43 -13.39 -6.23
C LEU A 125 5.95 -13.69 -6.37
N PHE A 126 5.44 -13.78 -7.60
CA PHE A 126 4.06 -14.15 -7.88
C PHE A 126 3.77 -15.60 -7.49
N GLU A 127 4.66 -16.54 -7.81
CA GLU A 127 4.54 -17.94 -7.37
C GLU A 127 4.54 -18.06 -5.84
N LEU A 128 5.43 -17.32 -5.16
CA LEU A 128 5.47 -17.25 -3.70
C LEU A 128 4.18 -16.65 -3.12
N ALA A 129 3.65 -15.61 -3.74
CA ALA A 129 2.37 -15.01 -3.36
C ALA A 129 1.24 -16.03 -3.49
N ASP A 130 1.19 -16.77 -4.60
CA ASP A 130 0.17 -17.79 -4.84
C ASP A 130 0.26 -18.95 -3.85
N SER A 131 1.46 -19.32 -3.43
CA SER A 131 1.68 -20.36 -2.42
C SER A 131 1.38 -19.90 -0.98
N LYS A 132 1.77 -18.68 -0.60
CA LYS A 132 1.74 -18.20 0.80
C LYS A 132 0.53 -17.35 1.15
N LEU A 133 -0.07 -16.69 0.15
CA LEU A 133 -1.21 -15.79 0.29
C LEU A 133 -2.44 -16.39 -0.40
N ASP A 134 -2.64 -17.70 -0.19
CA ASP A 134 -3.76 -18.45 -0.73
C ASP A 134 -5.08 -17.81 -0.30
N SER A 135 -5.83 -17.31 -1.28
CA SER A 135 -7.12 -16.66 -1.10
C SER A 135 -8.28 -17.65 -0.93
N THR A 136 -8.01 -18.96 -1.07
CA THR A 136 -9.03 -20.01 -1.00
C THR A 136 -9.13 -20.69 0.37
N LYS A 137 -8.09 -20.57 1.20
CA LYS A 137 -8.08 -21.13 2.56
C LYS A 137 -8.56 -20.08 3.55
N ALA A 138 -9.85 -20.21 3.87
CA ALA A 138 -10.67 -19.32 4.70
C ALA A 138 -11.13 -18.05 3.97
N GLU A 139 -12.43 -17.84 3.98
CA GLU A 139 -13.06 -16.54 3.81
C GLU A 139 -12.29 -15.50 4.66
N GLY A 140 -11.44 -14.69 4.04
CA GLY A 140 -10.53 -13.84 4.80
C GLY A 140 -9.89 -12.76 3.95
N SER A 141 -10.38 -11.53 4.10
CA SER A 141 -9.78 -10.29 3.55
C SER A 141 -8.27 -10.17 3.78
N ALA A 142 -7.69 -10.92 4.72
CA ALA A 142 -6.27 -10.92 5.05
C ALA A 142 -5.37 -11.42 3.89
N GLY A 143 -5.74 -12.50 3.19
CA GLY A 143 -4.94 -13.00 2.06
C GLY A 143 -4.94 -12.03 0.89
N VAL A 144 -6.11 -11.46 0.59
CA VAL A 144 -6.31 -10.42 -0.44
C VAL A 144 -5.53 -9.16 -0.09
N LEU A 145 -5.63 -8.70 1.16
CA LEU A 145 -4.85 -7.57 1.67
C LEU A 145 -3.35 -7.85 1.56
N GLY A 146 -2.90 -9.06 1.91
CA GLY A 146 -1.50 -9.46 1.78
C GLY A 146 -1.00 -9.38 0.33
N ARG A 147 -1.83 -9.75 -0.65
CA ARG A 147 -1.51 -9.63 -2.08
C ARG A 147 -1.40 -8.18 -2.52
N HIS A 148 -2.37 -7.35 -2.15
CA HIS A 148 -2.30 -5.91 -2.41
C HIS A 148 -1.04 -5.27 -1.78
N LEU A 149 -0.70 -5.64 -0.54
CA LEU A 149 0.52 -5.18 0.13
C LEU A 149 1.81 -5.68 -0.55
N LEU A 150 1.79 -6.88 -1.14
CA LEU A 150 2.90 -7.41 -1.92
C LEU A 150 3.11 -6.58 -3.20
N TYR A 151 2.05 -6.33 -3.97
CA TYR A 151 2.13 -5.51 -5.18
C TYR A 151 2.55 -4.08 -4.86
N THR A 152 1.99 -3.51 -3.80
CA THR A 152 2.39 -2.19 -3.28
C THR A 152 3.87 -2.16 -2.90
N ALA A 153 4.40 -3.21 -2.27
CA ALA A 153 5.82 -3.29 -1.95
C ALA A 153 6.71 -3.40 -3.18
N MET A 154 6.28 -4.14 -4.21
CA MET A 154 6.96 -4.22 -5.51
C MET A 154 6.98 -2.86 -6.22
N ILE A 155 5.87 -2.13 -6.20
CA ILE A 155 5.76 -0.77 -6.76
C ILE A 155 6.67 0.19 -5.99
N ASN A 156 6.64 0.17 -4.65
CA ASN A 156 7.42 1.08 -3.83
C ASN A 156 8.92 0.78 -3.84
N SER A 157 9.33 -0.45 -4.17
CA SER A 157 10.76 -0.77 -4.31
C SER A 157 11.38 -0.08 -5.53
N ARG A 158 10.55 0.23 -6.55
CA ARG A 158 10.92 0.79 -7.87
C ARG A 158 11.81 -0.14 -8.71
N CYS A 159 11.76 -1.44 -8.44
CA CYS A 159 12.59 -2.44 -9.10
C CYS A 159 11.85 -3.33 -10.10
N TYR A 160 10.54 -3.11 -10.30
CA TYR A 160 9.65 -4.00 -11.05
C TYR A 160 8.80 -3.25 -12.10
N ALA A 161 9.34 -2.18 -12.68
CA ALA A 161 8.65 -1.40 -13.69
C ALA A 161 8.41 -2.19 -14.99
N GLU A 162 9.25 -3.18 -15.27
CA GLU A 162 9.17 -4.07 -16.44
C GLU A 162 7.93 -4.97 -16.41
N VAL A 163 7.35 -5.23 -15.23
CA VAL A 163 6.11 -5.99 -15.06
C VAL A 163 4.91 -5.09 -14.69
N ALA A 164 4.97 -3.80 -15.02
CA ALA A 164 3.90 -2.85 -14.72
C ALA A 164 2.52 -3.31 -15.26
N ASP A 165 2.50 -3.92 -16.45
CA ASP A 165 1.29 -4.43 -17.07
C ASP A 165 0.61 -5.49 -16.19
N GLU A 166 1.36 -6.51 -15.78
CA GLU A 166 0.87 -7.59 -14.92
C GLU A 166 0.50 -7.10 -13.51
N LEU A 167 1.25 -6.15 -12.95
CA LEU A 167 0.93 -5.54 -11.64
C LEU A 167 -0.44 -4.84 -11.67
N VAL A 168 -0.73 -4.08 -12.73
CA VAL A 168 -2.04 -3.42 -12.88
C VAL A 168 -3.15 -4.46 -13.06
N GLU A 169 -2.94 -5.50 -13.87
CA GLU A 169 -3.94 -6.56 -14.04
C GLU A 169 -4.28 -7.26 -12.72
N ARG A 170 -3.25 -7.59 -11.94
CA ARG A 170 -3.43 -8.26 -10.64
C ARG A 170 -4.14 -7.36 -9.62
N GLU A 171 -3.83 -6.07 -9.57
CA GLU A 171 -4.53 -5.12 -8.71
C GLU A 171 -6.00 -4.94 -9.16
N LEU A 172 -6.26 -4.80 -10.47
CA LEU A 172 -7.63 -4.70 -10.99
C LEU A 172 -8.44 -5.98 -10.73
N ALA A 173 -7.81 -7.16 -10.79
CA ALA A 173 -8.47 -8.42 -10.45
C ALA A 173 -8.87 -8.49 -8.97
N ILE A 174 -8.12 -7.84 -8.07
CA ILE A 174 -8.54 -7.66 -6.67
C ILE A 174 -9.72 -6.70 -6.61
N LEU A 175 -9.63 -5.55 -7.29
CA LEU A 175 -10.66 -4.52 -7.29
C LEU A 175 -12.02 -5.05 -7.74
N ASP A 176 -12.03 -5.81 -8.85
CA ASP A 176 -13.26 -6.33 -9.45
C ASP A 176 -13.99 -7.35 -8.54
N LYS A 177 -13.29 -7.95 -7.55
CA LYS A 177 -13.87 -8.87 -6.56
C LYS A 177 -14.08 -8.25 -5.19
N HIS A 178 -13.34 -7.19 -4.88
CA HIS A 178 -13.26 -6.61 -3.54
C HIS A 178 -13.21 -5.08 -3.62
N HIS A 179 -14.34 -4.48 -3.99
CA HIS A 179 -14.47 -3.03 -4.19
C HIS A 179 -14.06 -2.16 -2.99
N TYR A 180 -14.07 -2.70 -1.77
CA TYR A 180 -13.59 -1.97 -0.58
C TYR A 180 -12.07 -1.66 -0.63
N PHE A 181 -11.31 -2.26 -1.55
CA PHE A 181 -9.92 -1.88 -1.84
C PHE A 181 -9.76 -0.77 -2.88
N ALA A 182 -10.85 -0.26 -3.48
CA ALA A 182 -10.81 0.71 -4.58
C ALA A 182 -9.80 1.84 -4.39
N MET A 183 -9.91 2.59 -3.28
CA MET A 183 -9.00 3.71 -3.01
C MET A 183 -7.53 3.28 -2.87
N ALA A 184 -7.28 2.14 -2.20
CA ALA A 184 -5.91 1.66 -1.97
C ALA A 184 -5.27 1.15 -3.27
N ILE A 185 -6.02 0.40 -4.07
CA ILE A 185 -5.59 -0.08 -5.39
C ILE A 185 -5.31 1.09 -6.31
N THR A 186 -6.23 2.05 -6.37
CA THR A 186 -6.06 3.22 -7.22
C THR A 186 -4.86 4.06 -6.81
N GLN A 187 -4.59 4.21 -5.50
CA GLN A 187 -3.37 4.83 -5.01
C GLN A 187 -2.12 4.07 -5.50
N SER A 188 -2.08 2.74 -5.37
CA SER A 188 -0.94 1.93 -5.82
C SER A 188 -0.72 2.02 -7.33
N VAL A 189 -1.80 1.98 -8.13
CA VAL A 189 -1.72 2.16 -9.59
C VAL A 189 -1.23 3.56 -9.96
N ALA A 190 -1.61 4.60 -9.21
CA ALA A 190 -1.09 5.95 -9.41
C ALA A 190 0.40 6.05 -9.07
N GLU A 191 0.85 5.43 -7.98
CA GLU A 191 2.28 5.39 -7.62
C GLU A 191 3.12 4.62 -8.63
N LEU A 192 2.57 3.54 -9.21
CA LEU A 192 3.20 2.87 -10.35
C LEU A 192 3.27 3.80 -11.55
N ALA A 193 2.16 4.45 -11.93
CA ALA A 193 2.11 5.37 -13.07
C ALA A 193 3.14 6.50 -12.95
N LYS A 194 3.39 7.01 -11.74
CA LYS A 194 4.39 8.05 -11.48
C LYS A 194 5.83 7.62 -11.76
N GLN A 195 6.09 6.32 -11.82
CA GLN A 195 7.42 5.76 -12.07
C GLN A 195 7.69 5.44 -13.55
N LEU A 196 6.66 5.51 -14.39
CA LEU A 196 6.74 5.10 -15.79
C LEU A 196 6.97 6.29 -16.73
N ASP A 197 7.66 6.03 -17.83
CA ASP A 197 7.68 6.95 -18.95
C ASP A 197 6.31 6.98 -19.67
N LYS A 198 6.13 7.97 -20.55
CA LYS A 198 4.86 8.20 -21.25
C LYS A 198 4.42 7.02 -22.13
N ALA A 199 5.36 6.33 -22.78
CA ALA A 199 5.03 5.21 -23.66
C ALA A 199 4.56 4.02 -22.83
N THR A 200 5.33 3.65 -21.81
CA THR A 200 5.02 2.53 -20.91
C THR A 200 3.73 2.77 -20.13
N PHE A 201 3.52 3.98 -19.60
CA PHE A 201 2.24 4.34 -18.97
C PHE A 201 1.05 4.12 -19.92
N LYS A 202 1.17 4.58 -21.17
CA LYS A 202 0.09 4.47 -22.14
C LYS A 202 -0.26 3.02 -22.43
N THR A 203 0.74 2.15 -22.60
CA THR A 203 0.54 0.74 -22.97
C THR A 203 0.14 -0.14 -21.81
N SER A 204 0.75 0.04 -20.64
CA SER A 204 0.65 -0.90 -19.51
C SER A 204 -0.36 -0.50 -18.44
N VAL A 205 -0.59 0.81 -18.26
CA VAL A 205 -1.53 1.32 -17.25
C VAL A 205 -2.79 1.85 -17.91
N TRP A 206 -2.63 2.83 -18.81
CA TRP A 206 -3.76 3.61 -19.33
C TRP A 206 -4.77 2.76 -20.09
N THR A 207 -4.32 1.88 -20.99
CA THR A 207 -5.21 0.96 -21.75
C THR A 207 -6.14 0.15 -20.85
N LYS A 208 -5.68 -0.28 -19.67
CA LYS A 208 -6.44 -1.14 -18.75
C LYS A 208 -7.45 -0.39 -17.89
N ILE A 209 -7.14 0.86 -17.55
CA ILE A 209 -8.01 1.68 -16.69
C ILE A 209 -8.84 2.70 -17.48
N LYS A 210 -8.58 2.88 -18.79
CA LYS A 210 -9.21 3.92 -19.62
C LYS A 210 -10.74 3.90 -19.52
N SER A 211 -11.38 2.74 -19.63
CA SER A 211 -12.84 2.60 -19.54
C SER A 211 -13.42 2.96 -18.17
N ARG A 212 -12.60 2.89 -17.11
CA ARG A 212 -12.98 3.23 -15.74
C ARG A 212 -12.78 4.72 -15.45
N VAL A 213 -11.73 5.31 -16.03
CA VAL A 213 -11.32 6.71 -15.81
C VAL A 213 -11.99 7.70 -16.77
N CYS A 214 -12.17 7.32 -18.04
CA CYS A 214 -12.71 8.20 -19.09
C CYS A 214 -14.23 8.15 -19.11
N LYS A 215 -14.82 8.57 -17.98
CA LYS A 215 -16.25 8.79 -17.84
C LYS A 215 -16.52 10.29 -17.76
N THR A 216 -17.77 10.66 -18.01
CA THR A 216 -18.24 12.01 -17.69
C THR A 216 -18.10 12.26 -16.19
N PHE A 217 -17.98 13.54 -15.83
CA PHE A 217 -17.65 13.93 -14.46
C PHE A 217 -18.72 13.51 -13.43
N ASP A 218 -19.98 13.42 -13.83
CA ASP A 218 -21.12 12.94 -13.04
C ASP A 218 -21.15 11.41 -12.84
N SER A 219 -20.37 10.66 -13.63
CA SER A 219 -20.41 9.20 -13.73
C SER A 219 -19.09 8.52 -13.35
N ILE A 220 -18.04 9.30 -13.09
CA ILE A 220 -16.74 8.80 -12.64
C ILE A 220 -16.85 8.34 -11.18
N ALA A 221 -16.28 7.18 -10.86
CA ALA A 221 -16.23 6.73 -9.47
C ALA A 221 -15.17 7.53 -8.69
N PRO A 222 -15.34 7.72 -7.36
CA PRO A 222 -14.45 8.53 -6.53
C PRO A 222 -12.98 8.13 -6.63
N GLU A 223 -12.71 6.83 -6.66
CA GLU A 223 -11.35 6.31 -6.76
C GLU A 223 -10.70 6.71 -8.08
N TRP A 224 -11.43 6.68 -9.20
CA TRP A 224 -10.86 7.05 -10.50
C TRP A 224 -10.72 8.56 -10.66
N LEU A 225 -11.59 9.35 -10.01
CA LEU A 225 -11.34 10.78 -9.87
C LEU A 225 -10.08 11.04 -9.04
N TYR A 226 -9.91 10.31 -7.93
CA TYR A 226 -8.72 10.38 -7.10
C TYR A 226 -7.44 10.00 -7.87
N PHE A 227 -7.47 8.93 -8.68
CA PHE A 227 -6.38 8.57 -9.60
C PHE A 227 -5.94 9.76 -10.45
N VAL A 228 -6.91 10.39 -11.12
CA VAL A 228 -6.70 11.50 -12.04
C VAL A 228 -6.07 12.69 -11.33
N LEU A 229 -6.47 12.96 -10.08
CA LEU A 229 -5.87 14.00 -9.24
C LEU A 229 -4.43 13.67 -8.85
N LEU A 230 -4.11 12.40 -8.57
CA LEU A 230 -2.75 11.98 -8.23
C LEU A 230 -1.76 12.09 -9.39
N ILE A 231 -2.23 11.89 -10.62
CA ILE A 231 -1.41 12.01 -11.84
C ILE A 231 -1.60 13.34 -12.58
N ARG A 232 -2.20 14.35 -11.91
CA ARG A 232 -2.64 15.61 -12.54
C ARG A 232 -1.54 16.47 -13.16
N ASP A 233 -0.29 16.24 -12.76
CA ASP A 233 0.85 17.00 -13.28
C ASP A 233 1.62 16.17 -14.34
N MET A 234 1.16 14.95 -14.59
CA MET A 234 1.76 13.98 -15.51
C MET A 234 0.89 13.77 -16.75
N PHE A 235 1.48 13.23 -17.81
CA PHE A 235 0.78 12.74 -19.01
C PHE A 235 -0.28 13.71 -19.61
N LYS A 236 0.01 15.03 -19.63
CA LYS A 236 -0.94 16.09 -20.05
C LYS A 236 -1.69 15.76 -21.34
N GLU A 237 -0.95 15.34 -22.38
CA GLU A 237 -1.52 15.01 -23.69
C GLU A 237 -2.46 13.80 -23.70
N THR A 238 -2.24 12.84 -22.81
CA THR A 238 -3.11 11.67 -22.67
C THR A 238 -4.41 12.07 -21.99
N ARG A 239 -4.32 12.88 -20.93
CA ARG A 239 -5.48 13.33 -20.15
C ARG A 239 -6.37 14.30 -20.94
N LYS A 240 -5.82 15.32 -21.58
CA LYS A 240 -6.58 16.30 -22.38
C LYS A 240 -7.43 15.63 -23.47
N ARG A 241 -6.88 14.60 -24.10
CA ARG A 241 -7.55 13.88 -25.19
C ARG A 241 -8.76 13.09 -24.71
N ASP A 242 -8.66 12.53 -23.52
CA ASP A 242 -9.54 11.46 -23.07
C ASP A 242 -10.47 11.88 -21.91
N LEU A 243 -10.24 13.02 -21.25
CA LEU A 243 -11.01 13.51 -20.09
C LEU A 243 -11.63 14.89 -20.36
N SER A 244 -12.97 14.95 -20.32
CA SER A 244 -13.74 16.15 -20.66
C SER A 244 -13.68 17.28 -19.63
N PHE A 245 -13.23 17.00 -18.40
CA PHE A 245 -13.16 17.96 -17.30
C PHE A 245 -11.74 18.54 -17.09
N PHE A 246 -10.86 18.39 -18.07
CA PHE A 246 -9.60 19.12 -18.17
C PHE A 246 -9.69 20.17 -19.26
N SER A 247 -9.21 21.38 -18.96
CA SER A 247 -9.06 22.45 -19.94
C SER A 247 -7.92 22.16 -20.92
N ASP A 248 -7.88 22.92 -22.03
CA ASP A 248 -6.85 22.83 -23.06
C ASP A 248 -5.43 23.10 -22.54
N ASP A 249 -5.28 23.84 -21.43
CA ASP A 249 -3.99 24.05 -20.75
C ASP A 249 -3.60 22.90 -19.81
N GLY A 250 -4.49 21.91 -19.63
CA GLY A 250 -4.29 20.70 -18.84
C GLY A 250 -4.58 20.90 -17.35
N LYS A 251 -5.22 22.01 -16.99
CA LYS A 251 -5.73 22.24 -15.64
C LYS A 251 -7.07 21.55 -15.45
N LEU A 252 -7.36 21.22 -14.20
CA LEU A 252 -8.66 20.73 -13.81
C LEU A 252 -9.64 21.92 -13.91
N SER A 253 -10.66 21.79 -14.75
CA SER A 253 -11.68 22.81 -14.94
C SER A 253 -12.92 22.38 -14.18
N ILE A 254 -13.01 22.75 -12.91
CA ILE A 254 -14.22 22.57 -12.08
C ILE A 254 -14.82 23.95 -11.88
N GLU A 255 -15.96 24.20 -12.49
CA GLU A 255 -16.73 25.44 -12.31
C GLU A 255 -17.71 25.29 -11.14
N GLU A 256 -18.30 26.40 -10.67
CA GLU A 256 -19.33 26.34 -9.60
C GLU A 256 -20.49 25.42 -9.98
N THR A 257 -20.82 25.33 -11.27
CA THR A 257 -21.84 24.44 -11.81
C THR A 257 -21.50 22.95 -11.64
N ASP A 258 -20.22 22.61 -11.45
CA ASP A 258 -19.76 21.23 -11.25
C ASP A 258 -19.73 20.82 -9.78
N TYR A 259 -19.97 21.73 -8.83
CA TYR A 259 -19.84 21.42 -7.40
C TYR A 259 -20.83 20.35 -6.94
N GLU A 260 -22.06 20.36 -7.47
CA GLU A 260 -23.02 19.30 -7.16
C GLU A 260 -22.56 17.95 -7.73
N ASN A 261 -21.91 17.94 -8.90
CA ASN A 261 -21.33 16.74 -9.46
C ASN A 261 -20.16 16.22 -8.60
N VAL A 262 -19.28 17.10 -8.11
CA VAL A 262 -18.21 16.73 -7.16
C VAL A 262 -18.82 16.08 -5.93
N VAL A 263 -19.84 16.71 -5.36
CA VAL A 263 -20.52 16.22 -4.16
C VAL A 263 -21.18 14.86 -4.42
N ASN A 264 -21.81 14.67 -5.58
CA ASN A 264 -22.44 13.41 -5.96
C ASN A 264 -21.42 12.28 -6.14
N VAL A 265 -20.30 12.56 -6.80
CA VAL A 265 -19.17 11.63 -6.88
C VAL A 265 -18.72 11.27 -5.47
N LEU A 266 -18.39 12.24 -4.61
CA LEU A 266 -17.90 11.98 -3.25
C LEU A 266 -18.89 11.24 -2.35
N LYS A 267 -20.20 11.44 -2.53
CA LYS A 267 -21.25 10.70 -1.83
C LYS A 267 -21.38 9.25 -2.32
N GLY A 268 -20.74 8.89 -3.45
CA GLY A 268 -20.89 7.60 -4.09
C GLY A 268 -22.31 7.37 -4.60
N ILE A 269 -23.06 8.45 -4.87
CA ILE A 269 -24.40 8.36 -5.46
C ILE A 269 -24.17 8.34 -6.97
N PRO A 270 -24.34 7.20 -7.66
CA PRO A 270 -24.28 7.21 -9.11
C PRO A 270 -25.36 8.16 -9.63
N GLY A 271 -24.97 9.06 -10.54
CA GLY A 271 -25.90 9.84 -11.33
C GLY A 271 -26.92 8.90 -11.98
N ASP A 272 -28.17 9.35 -12.01
CA ASP A 272 -29.38 8.60 -12.37
C ASP A 272 -29.27 7.89 -13.73
N GLN A 273 -28.75 6.66 -13.74
CA GLN A 273 -28.81 5.74 -14.89
C GLN A 273 -29.10 4.32 -14.42
N GLY A 274 -30.36 3.90 -14.61
CA GLY A 274 -30.76 2.53 -14.94
C GLY A 274 -30.24 1.41 -14.04
N ARG A 275 -30.80 1.28 -12.83
CA ARG A 275 -30.65 0.05 -12.00
C ARG A 275 -31.22 -1.16 -12.73
N VAL A 276 -30.36 -2.12 -13.10
CA VAL A 276 -30.72 -3.53 -12.97
C VAL A 276 -30.60 -3.85 -11.48
N ARG A 277 -31.72 -4.27 -10.88
CA ARG A 277 -31.80 -4.64 -9.47
C ARG A 277 -31.00 -5.91 -9.22
N GLU A 278 -29.95 -5.83 -8.41
CA GLU A 278 -29.52 -6.95 -7.59
C GLU A 278 -29.70 -6.61 -6.11
N SER A 279 -30.10 -7.65 -5.39
CA SER A 279 -30.78 -7.67 -4.11
C SER A 279 -29.95 -7.15 -2.95
N GLU A 280 -30.67 -6.51 -2.03
CA GLU A 280 -30.32 -6.13 -0.67
C GLU A 280 -29.32 -7.09 -0.01
N THR A 281 -28.12 -6.59 0.31
CA THR A 281 -27.48 -6.71 1.63
C THR A 281 -26.17 -5.90 1.63
N GLY A 282 -26.00 -5.02 2.62
CA GLY A 282 -24.70 -4.50 3.01
C GLY A 282 -24.54 -2.98 2.91
N ASN A 283 -24.73 -2.29 4.04
CA ASN A 283 -24.26 -0.93 4.27
C ASN A 283 -22.77 -0.80 3.91
N CYS A 284 -22.46 -0.09 2.81
CA CYS A 284 -21.11 0.37 2.52
C CYS A 284 -20.86 1.69 3.24
N TYR A 285 -20.26 1.64 4.43
CA TYR A 285 -19.59 2.80 5.01
C TYR A 285 -18.24 3.02 4.29
N PRO A 286 -17.87 4.25 3.92
CA PRO A 286 -16.56 4.54 3.35
C PRO A 286 -15.47 4.34 4.42
N MET A 287 -14.62 3.36 4.19
CA MET A 287 -13.55 2.97 5.10
C MET A 287 -12.31 3.86 4.88
N ALA A 288 -12.46 5.17 5.16
CA ALA A 288 -11.33 6.08 5.30
C ALA A 288 -10.76 6.11 6.74
N VAL A 289 -11.31 5.28 7.65
CA VAL A 289 -10.97 5.33 9.09
C VAL A 289 -10.53 3.98 9.69
N ALA A 290 -10.67 2.83 9.01
CA ALA A 290 -10.26 1.54 9.59
C ALA A 290 -8.82 1.09 9.24
N LEU A 291 -7.89 2.04 9.27
CA LEU A 291 -6.48 1.76 9.59
C LEU A 291 -6.12 2.12 11.05
N GLY A 292 -7.11 2.47 11.90
CA GLY A 292 -6.84 2.87 13.28
C GLY A 292 -7.94 2.66 14.32
N ALA A 293 -8.95 1.80 14.08
CA ALA A 293 -9.99 1.55 15.09
C ALA A 293 -10.05 0.07 15.48
N SER A 294 -9.71 -0.20 16.74
CA SER A 294 -10.03 -1.45 17.44
C SER A 294 -11.56 -1.55 17.56
N THR A 295 -12.16 -2.54 16.92
CA THR A 295 -13.51 -2.98 17.26
C THR A 295 -13.38 -4.04 18.35
N SER A 296 -13.68 -3.63 19.59
CA SER A 296 -13.81 -4.53 20.73
C SER A 296 -14.98 -5.50 20.51
N SER A 297 -14.70 -6.80 20.58
CA SER A 297 -15.67 -7.90 20.62
C SER A 297 -16.58 -7.81 21.86
N PRO A 298 -17.84 -8.31 21.84
CA PRO A 298 -18.79 -8.16 22.96
C PRO A 298 -18.55 -9.10 24.16
N TYR A 299 -17.45 -9.85 24.21
CA TYR A 299 -17.17 -10.81 25.30
C TYR A 299 -15.97 -10.40 26.15
N GLU A 300 -16.08 -9.30 26.89
CA GLU A 300 -15.17 -9.04 28.03
C GLU A 300 -15.79 -8.07 29.04
N LYS A 301 -16.77 -8.57 29.80
CA LYS A 301 -17.20 -7.96 31.08
C LYS A 301 -16.64 -8.80 32.21
N GLN A 302 -15.54 -8.35 32.82
CA GLN A 302 -15.28 -8.37 34.27
C GLN A 302 -13.78 -8.11 34.58
N ARG A 303 -13.42 -6.85 34.88
CA ARG A 303 -12.87 -6.40 36.18
C ARG A 303 -12.30 -4.98 36.06
N VAL A 304 -12.59 -4.23 37.11
CA VAL A 304 -12.35 -2.80 37.31
C VAL A 304 -10.93 -2.58 37.85
N ALA A 305 -10.23 -1.52 37.39
CA ALA A 305 -9.74 -0.41 38.25
C ALA A 305 -8.68 0.47 37.54
N GLY A 306 -8.99 1.77 37.42
CA GLY A 306 -8.04 2.87 37.63
C GLY A 306 -6.96 3.12 36.57
N GLY A 307 -7.24 4.04 35.64
CA GLY A 307 -6.19 4.70 34.84
C GLY A 307 -6.78 5.44 33.64
N GLN A 308 -6.91 6.77 33.74
CA GLN A 308 -7.17 7.62 32.58
C GLN A 308 -5.93 7.60 31.68
N GLY A 309 -5.95 6.74 30.66
CA GLY A 309 -4.98 6.74 29.57
C GLY A 309 -5.55 7.50 28.38
N GLU A 310 -4.85 8.53 27.94
CA GLU A 310 -5.14 9.30 26.74
C GLU A 310 -5.21 8.38 25.50
N ARG A 311 -6.19 8.64 24.63
CA ARG A 311 -6.30 7.93 23.35
C ARG A 311 -5.14 8.36 22.44
N PRO A 312 -4.40 7.44 21.81
CA PRO A 312 -3.39 7.83 20.84
C PRO A 312 -4.07 8.40 19.58
N GLU A 313 -3.55 9.52 19.12
CA GLU A 313 -3.91 10.15 17.85
C GLU A 313 -3.72 9.16 16.69
N SER A 314 -4.69 9.14 15.77
CA SER A 314 -4.70 8.28 14.58
C SER A 314 -3.54 8.61 13.65
N PHE A 315 -2.53 7.73 13.62
CA PHE A 315 -1.39 7.76 12.71
C PHE A 315 -1.80 7.25 11.31
N ASN A 316 -1.51 8.04 10.28
CA ASN A 316 -1.85 7.73 8.89
C ASN A 316 -0.74 6.86 8.25
N LEU A 317 -1.03 5.57 8.05
CA LEU A 317 -0.11 4.53 7.54
C LEU A 317 0.50 4.84 6.16
N LEU A 318 -0.14 5.72 5.37
CA LEU A 318 0.19 5.99 3.97
C LEU A 318 1.36 6.97 3.77
N TYR A 319 1.72 7.76 4.80
CA TYR A 319 2.78 8.77 4.68
C TYR A 319 4.20 8.19 4.86
N LEU A 320 4.34 7.04 5.52
CA LEU A 320 5.64 6.41 5.80
C LEU A 320 6.18 5.56 4.64
N LEU A 321 5.33 5.09 3.72
CA LEU A 321 5.75 4.28 2.58
C LEU A 321 6.07 5.09 1.30
N SER A 322 5.80 6.40 1.32
CA SER A 322 6.00 7.31 0.18
C SER A 322 7.23 8.23 0.32
N SER A 323 8.07 8.01 1.34
CA SER A 323 9.37 8.68 1.55
C SER A 323 10.52 7.73 1.25
#